data_AF-A0AAW1PVU1-F1
#
_entry.id   AF-A0AAW1PVU1-F1
#
_cell.length_a   1.000
_cell.length_b   1.000
_cell.length_c   1.000
_cell.angle_alpha   90.00
_cell.angle_beta   90.00
_cell.angle_gamma   90.00
#
_symmetry.space_group_name_H-M   'P 1'
#
loop_
_entity.id
_entity.type
_entity.pdbx_description
1 polymer ?
#
loop_
_entity_poly.entity_id
_entity_poly.type
_entity_poly.pdbx_seq_one_letter_code
_entity_poly.pdbx_strand_id
1 'polypeptide(L)'
;MQGDVFGWGLGDPVQNAGGPGQNVAAGISGRNSPSAGWDPWTKRAASVGRIRRFWCWAWHDRAWWASVQFIIGSYIYVYGAVGEGLRAVEENDRLKPWMLTWPYMAAAVLFTGGSAILLKLSLEQHPDIIDHQAERDMDEHDGGDHSDSSQEGDPPPVTKFLGKWTVARDAGGEAGLQKMAHTESDRQELVARAYLDTPLLFRVADPGYRRRWWLDFSGSLVLLLGSAVYNISCGMECVKAVRGDLPDWGMDVNLWFVTMPNVIAGSCFVGGSWLYYAACTGTASLLIWRPYSTTWWIAALNFWGSAAYWVGAFCQKPVLQFAPHILVANWAEIFVGYFLGSLVMLVASHLMVMRIASDLAAEDATMPVPQLDVEGGAAGRD
;
A
#
# COMPACT_ATOMS: atom_id res chain seq x y z
N MET A 1 47.57 24.07 1.00
CA MET A 1 47.31 23.95 2.44
C MET A 1 45.90 23.43 2.60
N GLN A 2 45.76 22.28 3.28
CA GLN A 2 44.60 21.77 4.04
C GLN A 2 43.19 22.25 3.62
N GLY A 3 42.23 21.41 3.26
CA GLY A 3 42.07 19.95 3.29
C GLY A 3 40.60 19.62 2.92
N ASP A 4 40.37 18.37 2.48
CA ASP A 4 39.25 17.45 2.82
C ASP A 4 37.79 18.02 2.87
N VAL A 5 36.73 17.39 2.34
CA VAL A 5 36.44 15.97 2.11
C VAL A 5 35.02 15.79 1.47
N PHE A 6 34.83 14.71 0.67
CA PHE A 6 33.57 14.02 0.18
C PHE A 6 32.42 14.85 -0.47
N GLY A 7 31.70 14.42 -1.52
CA GLY A 7 31.59 13.16 -2.27
C GLY A 7 30.14 12.96 -2.80
N TRP A 8 30.00 12.60 -4.10
CA TRP A 8 28.81 12.06 -4.83
C TRP A 8 27.65 13.06 -5.14
N GLY A 9 27.25 13.36 -6.39
CA GLY A 9 27.14 12.57 -7.63
C GLY A 9 25.84 11.74 -7.59
N LEU A 10 24.80 11.90 -8.42
CA LEU A 10 24.67 12.29 -9.83
C LEU A 10 23.30 12.97 -10.06
N GLY A 11 23.32 14.12 -10.71
CA GLY A 11 22.16 14.76 -11.32
C GLY A 11 21.96 14.33 -12.78
N ASP A 12 20.74 14.55 -13.25
CA ASP A 12 20.28 14.32 -14.62
C ASP A 12 21.22 14.94 -15.68
N PRO A 13 21.47 14.27 -16.82
CA PRO A 13 22.15 14.92 -17.92
C PRO A 13 21.21 15.92 -18.61
N VAL A 14 21.58 17.18 -18.45
CA VAL A 14 21.18 18.32 -19.27
C VAL A 14 21.45 18.03 -20.75
N GLN A 15 20.43 18.28 -21.57
CA GLN A 15 20.52 18.29 -23.02
C GLN A 15 21.50 19.38 -23.48
N ASN A 16 22.60 18.97 -24.11
CA ASN A 16 23.44 19.86 -24.90
C ASN A 16 22.91 19.94 -26.33
N ALA A 17 22.50 21.14 -26.73
CA ALA A 17 22.31 21.52 -28.12
C ALA A 17 23.65 21.95 -28.71
N GLY A 18 24.01 21.44 -29.90
CA GLY A 18 25.06 22.02 -30.74
C GLY A 18 25.95 21.01 -31.45
N GLY A 19 25.55 20.58 -32.66
CA GLY A 19 26.42 19.87 -33.59
C GLY A 19 25.67 19.50 -34.87
N PRO A 20 26.04 20.02 -36.06
CA PRO A 20 25.35 19.73 -37.31
C PRO A 20 25.92 18.47 -37.94
N GLY A 21 25.05 17.58 -38.42
CA GLY A 21 25.42 16.55 -39.38
C GLY A 21 25.07 15.13 -38.95
N GLN A 22 23.92 14.67 -39.45
CA GLN A 22 23.72 13.42 -40.19
C GLN A 22 22.34 12.83 -39.90
N ASN A 23 21.50 12.97 -40.91
CA ASN A 23 20.23 12.28 -41.06
C ASN A 23 20.48 10.77 -41.18
N VAL A 24 20.10 10.00 -40.17
CA VAL A 24 19.62 8.63 -40.36
C VAL A 24 18.38 8.44 -39.48
N ALA A 25 17.22 8.56 -40.13
CA ALA A 25 15.94 8.26 -39.55
C ALA A 25 15.81 6.74 -39.35
N ALA A 26 15.84 6.30 -38.09
CA ALA A 26 15.22 5.05 -37.65
C ALA A 26 14.39 5.38 -36.41
N GLY A 27 13.11 5.64 -36.65
CA GLY A 27 12.13 5.96 -35.62
C GLY A 27 11.86 4.77 -34.70
N ILE A 28 12.67 4.62 -33.66
CA ILE A 28 12.23 4.02 -32.41
C ILE A 28 11.79 5.19 -31.55
N SER A 29 10.52 5.60 -31.76
CA SER A 29 9.77 6.31 -30.74
C SER A 29 9.72 5.38 -29.53
N GLY A 30 10.74 5.47 -28.68
CA GLY A 30 10.70 5.00 -27.31
C GLY A 30 9.63 5.82 -26.64
N ARG A 31 8.37 5.39 -26.78
CA ARG A 31 7.32 5.78 -25.86
C ARG A 31 7.91 5.46 -24.51
N ASN A 32 8.18 6.49 -23.73
CA ASN A 32 8.36 6.38 -22.29
C ASN A 32 7.14 5.63 -21.79
N SER A 33 7.22 4.30 -21.73
CA SER A 33 6.22 3.48 -21.07
C SER A 33 6.19 4.06 -19.66
N PRO A 34 5.10 4.74 -19.26
CA PRO A 34 5.04 5.35 -17.94
C PRO A 34 5.39 4.22 -16.98
N SER A 35 6.49 4.38 -16.25
CA SER A 35 6.99 3.39 -15.30
C SER A 35 5.78 2.93 -14.50
N ALA A 36 5.32 1.71 -14.72
CA ALA A 36 4.07 1.25 -14.13
C ALA A 36 4.25 1.36 -12.61
N GLY A 37 3.55 2.31 -12.00
CA GLY A 37 3.68 2.58 -10.58
C GLY A 37 3.31 1.31 -9.82
N TRP A 38 3.96 1.01 -8.70
CA TRP A 38 3.46 -0.05 -7.83
C TRP A 38 2.21 0.47 -7.12
N ASP A 39 1.12 -0.29 -7.12
CA ASP A 39 -0.06 0.03 -6.35
C ASP A 39 -0.09 -0.80 -5.06
N PRO A 40 0.05 -0.21 -3.86
CA PRO A 40 0.06 -0.97 -2.63
C PRO A 40 -1.35 -1.30 -2.11
N TRP A 41 -2.43 -0.94 -2.81
CA TRP A 41 -3.78 -1.37 -2.47
C TRP A 41 -4.20 -2.61 -3.26
N THR A 42 -3.97 -2.57 -4.57
CA THR A 42 -4.36 -3.66 -5.48
C THR A 42 -3.21 -4.59 -5.83
N LYS A 43 -1.99 -4.20 -5.44
CA LYS A 43 -0.79 -5.06 -5.43
C LYS A 43 -0.41 -5.47 -6.86
N ARG A 44 -0.77 -4.60 -7.81
CA ARG A 44 -0.63 -4.76 -9.25
C ARG A 44 0.18 -3.61 -9.82
N ALA A 45 0.73 -3.82 -11.00
CA ALA A 45 1.28 -2.73 -11.79
C ALA A 45 0.16 -1.71 -12.06
N ALA A 46 0.35 -0.48 -11.60
CA ALA A 46 -0.65 0.58 -11.70
C ALA A 46 -0.96 0.82 -13.17
N SER A 47 -2.11 0.33 -13.60
CA SER A 47 -2.68 0.75 -14.87
C SER A 47 -3.10 2.22 -14.72
N VAL A 48 -2.76 3.04 -15.71
CA VAL A 48 -3.35 4.38 -15.89
C VAL A 48 -4.76 4.15 -16.45
N GLY A 49 -5.62 3.54 -15.64
CA GLY A 49 -7.00 3.24 -15.98
C GLY A 49 -7.91 4.41 -15.62
N ARG A 50 -8.80 4.78 -16.54
CA ARG A 50 -9.90 5.72 -16.24
C ARG A 50 -10.89 5.00 -15.31
N ILE A 51 -11.29 5.62 -14.19
CA ILE A 51 -12.28 5.05 -13.26
C ILE A 51 -13.57 4.80 -14.04
N ARG A 52 -13.95 3.52 -14.21
CA ARG A 52 -15.14 3.12 -14.99
C ARG A 52 -16.35 2.83 -14.12
N ARG A 53 -16.15 2.50 -12.85
CA ARG A 53 -17.23 2.16 -11.90
C ARG A 53 -17.03 2.87 -10.57
N PHE A 54 -18.10 3.44 -10.05
CA PHE A 54 -18.12 4.13 -8.75
C PHE A 54 -18.10 3.15 -7.57
N TRP A 55 -18.61 1.93 -7.78
CA TRP A 55 -18.72 0.90 -6.74
C TRP A 55 -18.54 -0.49 -7.35
N CYS A 56 -17.97 -1.41 -6.59
CA CYS A 56 -17.97 -2.84 -6.88
C CYS A 56 -18.26 -3.63 -5.60
N TRP A 57 -18.94 -4.76 -5.75
CA TRP A 57 -19.04 -5.77 -4.71
C TRP A 57 -17.96 -6.81 -4.97
N ALA A 58 -16.89 -6.79 -4.17
CA ALA A 58 -15.78 -7.72 -4.30
C ALA A 58 -15.60 -8.49 -2.98
N TRP A 59 -16.62 -9.27 -2.61
CA TRP A 59 -16.69 -9.97 -1.31
C TRP A 59 -15.52 -10.94 -1.06
N HIS A 60 -14.89 -11.44 -2.13
CA HIS A 60 -13.72 -12.32 -2.05
C HIS A 60 -12.39 -11.56 -1.97
N ASP A 61 -12.40 -10.26 -2.27
CA ASP A 61 -11.20 -9.42 -2.22
C ASP A 61 -11.01 -8.88 -0.80
N ARG A 62 -9.84 -9.15 -0.23
CA ARG A 62 -9.50 -8.73 1.14
C ARG A 62 -9.20 -7.23 1.22
N ALA A 63 -8.62 -6.63 0.18
CA ALA A 63 -8.41 -5.18 0.12
C ALA A 63 -9.74 -4.43 0.05
N TRP A 64 -10.77 -5.03 -0.57
CA TRP A 64 -12.13 -4.49 -0.54
C TRP A 64 -12.68 -4.42 0.89
N TRP A 65 -12.55 -5.49 1.67
CA TRP A 65 -12.97 -5.50 3.07
C TRP A 65 -12.21 -4.50 3.95
N ALA A 66 -10.88 -4.36 3.75
CA ALA A 66 -10.11 -3.33 4.44
C ALA A 66 -10.69 -1.93 4.12
N SER A 67 -10.92 -1.65 2.84
CA SER A 67 -11.49 -0.37 2.38
C SER A 67 -12.87 -0.10 2.97
N VAL A 68 -13.76 -1.11 2.99
CA VAL A 68 -15.10 -1.00 3.58
C VAL A 68 -15.03 -0.71 5.07
N GLN A 69 -14.13 -1.36 5.81
CA GLN A 69 -13.94 -1.06 7.24
C GLN A 69 -13.47 0.37 7.47
N PHE A 70 -12.54 0.88 6.66
CA PHE A 70 -12.14 2.29 6.74
C PHE A 70 -13.30 3.24 6.38
N ILE A 71 -14.10 2.95 5.34
CA ILE A 71 -15.27 3.77 4.98
C ILE A 71 -16.27 3.84 6.14
N ILE A 72 -16.71 2.68 6.64
CA ILE A 72 -17.70 2.62 7.72
C ILE A 72 -17.13 3.25 8.99
N GLY A 73 -15.88 2.94 9.33
CA GLY A 73 -15.17 3.53 10.46
C GLY A 73 -15.12 5.06 10.37
N SER A 74 -14.74 5.62 9.22
CA SER A 74 -14.69 7.07 9.00
C SER A 74 -16.08 7.72 9.07
N TYR A 75 -17.14 7.09 8.54
CA TYR A 75 -18.50 7.62 8.68
C TYR A 75 -18.95 7.67 10.14
N ILE A 76 -18.75 6.59 10.89
CA ILE A 76 -19.10 6.53 12.32
C ILE A 76 -18.26 7.55 13.11
N TYR A 77 -17.00 7.73 12.74
CA TYR A 77 -16.12 8.70 13.37
C TYR A 77 -16.59 10.14 13.13
N VAL A 78 -16.95 10.49 11.88
CA VAL A 78 -17.53 11.80 11.54
C VAL A 78 -18.83 12.02 12.33
N TYR A 79 -19.67 10.99 12.46
CA TYR A 79 -20.87 11.07 13.30
C TYR A 79 -20.53 11.36 14.77
N GLY A 80 -19.51 10.70 15.34
CA GLY A 80 -18.97 10.99 16.67
C GLY A 80 -18.51 12.44 16.84
N ALA A 81 -17.72 12.94 15.88
CA ALA A 81 -17.20 14.30 15.88
C ALA A 81 -18.30 15.36 15.75
N VAL A 82 -19.33 15.10 14.94
CA VAL A 82 -20.52 15.97 14.89
C VAL A 82 -21.25 15.96 16.24
N GLY A 83 -21.42 14.79 16.85
CA GLY A 83 -22.00 14.66 18.19
C GLY A 83 -21.26 15.49 19.24
N GLU A 84 -19.93 15.46 19.21
CA GLU A 84 -19.06 16.25 20.09
C GLU A 84 -19.23 17.77 19.91
N GLY A 85 -19.49 18.21 18.68
CA GLY A 85 -19.74 19.62 18.38
C GLY A 85 -21.14 20.11 18.79
N LEU A 86 -22.06 19.22 19.15
CA LEU A 86 -23.44 19.57 19.51
C LEU A 86 -23.58 19.80 21.02
N ARG A 87 -23.89 21.04 21.40
CA ARG A 87 -24.18 21.43 22.79
C ARG A 87 -25.22 20.54 23.49
N ALA A 88 -26.25 20.08 22.75
CA ALA A 88 -27.28 19.20 23.29
C ALA A 88 -26.73 17.82 23.74
N VAL A 89 -25.64 17.35 23.16
CA VAL A 89 -24.94 16.12 23.56
C VAL A 89 -24.07 16.39 24.78
N GLU A 90 -23.38 17.53 24.83
CA GLU A 90 -22.56 17.94 25.97
C GLU A 90 -23.38 18.08 27.27
N GLU A 91 -24.57 18.66 27.16
CA GLU A 91 -25.49 18.90 28.29
C GLU A 91 -26.31 17.66 28.70
N ASN A 92 -26.27 16.56 27.93
CA ASN A 92 -27.10 15.39 28.19
C ASN A 92 -26.27 14.10 28.31
N ASP A 93 -26.03 13.67 29.54
CA ASP A 93 -25.24 12.47 29.84
C ASP A 93 -25.83 11.17 29.27
N ARG A 94 -27.13 11.15 28.97
CA ARG A 94 -27.75 9.98 28.29
C ARG A 94 -27.40 9.92 26.81
N LEU A 95 -27.11 11.05 26.17
CA LEU A 95 -26.75 11.09 24.75
C LEU A 95 -25.27 10.84 24.51
N LYS A 96 -24.39 11.19 25.46
CA LYS A 96 -22.93 11.03 25.33
C LYS A 96 -22.50 9.62 24.94
N PRO A 97 -22.96 8.52 25.58
CA PRO A 97 -22.55 7.18 25.19
C PRO A 97 -22.90 6.88 23.73
N TRP A 98 -24.09 7.28 23.28
CA TRP A 98 -24.62 6.92 21.96
C TRP A 98 -24.09 7.80 20.83
N MET A 99 -23.79 9.06 21.10
CA MET A 99 -23.38 10.02 20.08
C MET A 99 -21.88 10.28 20.07
N LEU A 100 -21.15 9.92 21.13
CA LEU A 100 -19.71 10.17 21.25
C LEU A 100 -18.96 8.85 21.44
N THR A 101 -19.18 8.20 22.57
CA THR A 101 -18.30 7.13 23.06
C THR A 101 -18.39 5.85 22.24
N TRP A 102 -19.61 5.34 22.00
CA TRP A 102 -19.82 4.13 21.20
C TRP A 102 -19.43 4.32 19.73
N PRO A 103 -19.77 5.45 19.07
CA PRO A 103 -19.28 5.72 17.73
C PRO A 103 -17.75 5.69 17.62
N TYR A 104 -17.03 6.41 18.48
CA TYR A 104 -15.57 6.42 18.43
C TYR A 104 -14.97 5.03 18.69
N MET A 105 -15.51 4.27 19.64
CA MET A 105 -15.07 2.90 19.89
C MET A 105 -15.33 1.98 18.69
N ALA A 106 -16.53 2.03 18.10
CA ALA A 106 -16.86 1.22 16.93
C ALA A 106 -15.96 1.56 15.74
N ALA A 107 -15.70 2.85 15.49
CA ALA A 107 -14.77 3.29 14.48
C ALA A 107 -13.33 2.81 14.76
N ALA A 108 -12.86 2.90 16.01
CA ALA A 108 -11.54 2.44 16.42
C ALA A 108 -11.35 0.93 16.18
N VAL A 109 -12.37 0.12 16.46
CA VAL A 109 -12.35 -1.33 16.20
C VAL A 109 -12.28 -1.61 14.69
N LEU A 110 -13.07 -0.90 13.89
CA LEU A 110 -13.06 -1.03 12.42
C LEU A 110 -11.72 -0.60 11.82
N PHE A 111 -11.11 0.49 12.30
CA PHE A 111 -9.77 0.89 11.83
C PHE A 111 -8.69 -0.13 12.19
N THR A 112 -8.79 -0.77 13.36
CA THR A 112 -7.89 -1.87 13.74
C THR A 112 -8.09 -3.09 12.83
N GLY A 113 -9.34 -3.49 12.57
CA GLY A 113 -9.63 -4.59 11.66
C GLY A 113 -9.15 -4.31 10.23
N GLY A 114 -9.38 -3.10 9.71
CA GLY A 114 -8.88 -2.65 8.42
C GLY A 114 -7.35 -2.69 8.35
N SER A 115 -6.66 -2.16 9.36
CA SER A 115 -5.19 -2.14 9.44
C SER A 115 -4.59 -3.55 9.55
N ALA A 116 -5.25 -4.45 10.28
CA ALA A 116 -4.82 -5.86 10.38
C ALA A 116 -4.93 -6.59 9.03
N ILE A 117 -5.97 -6.31 8.25
CA ILE A 117 -6.11 -6.85 6.89
C ILE A 117 -5.00 -6.31 5.98
N LEU A 118 -4.68 -5.02 6.05
CA LEU A 118 -3.57 -4.43 5.27
C LEU A 118 -2.21 -5.03 5.61
N LEU A 119 -1.94 -5.25 6.90
CA LEU A 119 -0.71 -5.91 7.34
C LEU A 119 -0.63 -7.34 6.80
N LYS A 120 -1.73 -8.10 6.89
CA LYS A 120 -1.81 -9.46 6.34
C LYS A 120 -1.57 -9.48 4.83
N LEU A 121 -2.21 -8.57 4.09
CA LEU A 121 -2.02 -8.45 2.64
C LEU A 121 -0.57 -8.11 2.28
N SER A 122 0.08 -7.28 3.09
CA SER A 122 1.49 -6.93 2.91
C SER A 122 2.41 -8.13 3.18
N LEU A 123 2.11 -8.96 4.20
CA LEU A 123 2.87 -10.18 4.49
C LEU A 123 2.76 -11.23 3.38
N GLU A 124 1.56 -11.46 2.85
CA GLU A 124 1.30 -12.47 1.81
C GLU A 124 1.91 -12.13 0.44
N GLN A 125 2.48 -10.94 0.26
CA GLN A 125 3.21 -10.57 -0.95
C GLN A 125 4.69 -10.95 -0.95
N HIS A 126 5.18 -11.47 0.16
CA HIS A 126 6.57 -11.81 0.35
C HIS A 126 6.87 -13.30 0.68
N PRO A 127 5.95 -14.29 0.55
CA PRO A 127 6.29 -15.68 0.90
C PRO A 127 7.43 -16.23 0.04
N ASP A 128 7.46 -15.89 -1.24
CA ASP A 128 8.43 -16.45 -2.20
C ASP A 128 9.89 -16.07 -1.93
N ILE A 129 10.17 -14.95 -1.24
CA ILE A 129 11.55 -14.59 -0.88
C ILE A 129 12.04 -15.40 0.32
N ILE A 130 11.14 -15.79 1.23
CA ILE A 130 11.53 -16.60 2.39
C ILE A 130 11.79 -18.04 1.94
N ASP A 131 10.90 -18.58 1.10
CA ASP A 131 11.01 -19.96 0.64
C ASP A 131 12.19 -20.16 -0.33
N HIS A 132 12.42 -19.25 -1.28
CA HIS A 132 13.58 -19.36 -2.18
C HIS A 132 14.93 -19.04 -1.52
N GLN A 133 14.97 -18.27 -0.42
CA GLN A 133 16.20 -18.15 0.37
C GLN A 133 16.47 -19.44 1.15
N ALA A 134 15.44 -20.07 1.72
CA ALA A 134 15.59 -21.34 2.42
C ALA A 134 16.05 -22.48 1.48
N GLU A 135 15.53 -22.54 0.24
CA GLU A 135 16.00 -23.52 -0.76
C GLU A 135 17.45 -23.27 -1.19
N ARG A 136 17.85 -22.01 -1.45
CA ARG A 136 19.24 -21.69 -1.80
C ARG A 136 20.23 -21.99 -0.68
N ASP A 137 19.87 -21.69 0.57
CA ASP A 137 20.72 -21.94 1.72
C ASP A 137 20.87 -23.46 1.98
N MET A 138 19.88 -24.27 1.59
CA MET A 138 19.99 -25.74 1.63
C MET A 138 20.89 -26.28 0.50
N ASP A 139 20.74 -25.77 -0.73
CA ASP A 139 21.57 -26.20 -1.87
C ASP A 139 23.05 -25.79 -1.73
N GLU A 140 23.35 -24.64 -1.11
CA GLU A 140 24.73 -24.23 -0.80
C GLU A 140 25.36 -25.05 0.33
N HIS A 141 24.56 -25.69 1.20
CA HIS A 141 25.07 -26.52 2.30
C HIS A 141 25.32 -27.98 1.90
N ASP A 142 24.59 -28.52 0.92
CA ASP A 142 24.79 -29.88 0.40
C ASP A 142 25.83 -29.96 -0.74
N GLY A 143 26.36 -28.83 -1.21
CA GLY A 143 27.44 -28.74 -2.22
C GLY A 143 28.86 -29.07 -1.70
N GLY A 144 28.98 -29.68 -0.52
CA GLY A 144 30.25 -30.11 0.06
C GLY A 144 30.69 -31.50 -0.42
N ASP A 145 31.80 -31.54 -1.17
CA ASP A 145 32.68 -32.72 -1.36
C ASP A 145 32.24 -33.85 -2.32
N HIS A 146 31.64 -33.51 -3.46
CA HIS A 146 31.61 -34.40 -4.64
C HIS A 146 32.43 -33.86 -5.80
N SER A 147 33.74 -33.80 -5.57
CA SER A 147 34.76 -33.87 -6.62
C SER A 147 34.80 -35.28 -7.20
N ASP A 148 33.97 -35.60 -8.20
CA ASP A 148 34.44 -36.38 -9.36
C ASP A 148 33.36 -36.60 -10.43
N SER A 149 33.66 -36.07 -11.62
CA SER A 149 33.38 -36.66 -12.93
C SER A 149 31.92 -36.98 -13.32
N SER A 150 31.21 -35.99 -13.87
CA SER A 150 30.45 -36.15 -15.12
C SER A 150 29.97 -34.77 -15.61
N GLN A 151 30.41 -34.39 -16.81
CA GLN A 151 29.93 -33.20 -17.52
C GLN A 151 28.47 -33.39 -17.93
N GLU A 152 27.53 -33.14 -17.02
CA GLU A 152 26.13 -32.93 -17.34
C GLU A 152 25.90 -31.42 -17.37
N GLY A 153 25.63 -30.91 -18.57
CA GLY A 153 25.77 -29.48 -18.89
C GLY A 153 24.85 -28.58 -18.08
N ASP A 154 25.45 -27.67 -17.32
CA ASP A 154 24.74 -26.62 -16.58
C ASP A 154 23.77 -25.85 -17.48
N PRO A 155 22.58 -25.47 -16.97
CA PRO A 155 21.66 -24.61 -17.70
C PRO A 155 22.35 -23.27 -18.03
N PRO A 156 22.18 -22.74 -19.25
CA PRO A 156 22.91 -21.58 -19.70
C PRO A 156 22.60 -20.35 -18.83
N PRO A 157 23.61 -19.58 -18.40
CA PRO A 157 23.41 -18.42 -17.54
C PRO A 157 22.61 -17.34 -18.27
N VAL A 158 21.48 -16.96 -17.69
CA VAL A 158 20.67 -15.85 -18.16
C VAL A 158 21.40 -14.55 -17.80
N THR A 159 22.04 -13.90 -18.78
CA THR A 159 22.76 -12.65 -18.57
C THR A 159 21.97 -11.44 -19.08
N LYS A 160 21.97 -10.37 -18.29
CA LYS A 160 21.36 -9.07 -18.66
C LYS A 160 22.39 -8.22 -19.37
N PHE A 161 22.33 -8.12 -20.69
CA PHE A 161 23.15 -7.17 -21.45
C PHE A 161 22.25 -6.06 -22.03
N LEU A 162 22.52 -4.80 -21.66
CA LEU A 162 21.90 -3.60 -22.24
C LEU A 162 20.35 -3.53 -22.17
N GLY A 163 19.74 -3.99 -21.08
CA GLY A 163 18.31 -3.82 -20.84
C GLY A 163 17.39 -4.70 -21.70
N LYS A 164 17.96 -5.59 -22.53
CA LYS A 164 17.26 -6.71 -23.14
C LYS A 164 17.78 -8.00 -22.51
N TRP A 165 16.88 -8.75 -21.88
CA TRP A 165 17.17 -10.13 -21.51
C TRP A 165 17.09 -10.96 -22.79
N THR A 166 18.24 -11.21 -23.39
CA THR A 166 18.36 -12.25 -24.41
C THR A 166 18.81 -13.51 -23.70
N VAL A 167 18.00 -14.57 -23.75
CA VAL A 167 18.55 -15.93 -23.58
C VAL A 167 19.68 -16.00 -24.60
N ALA A 168 20.91 -16.24 -24.16
CA ALA A 168 22.07 -16.24 -25.04
C ALA A 168 21.79 -17.20 -26.19
N ARG A 169 21.52 -16.65 -27.38
CA ARG A 169 21.10 -17.43 -28.56
C ARG A 169 22.19 -18.43 -28.99
N ASP A 170 23.42 -18.16 -28.55
CA ASP A 170 24.62 -18.92 -28.90
C ASP A 170 25.06 -19.91 -27.81
N ALA A 171 24.35 -20.00 -26.68
CA ALA A 171 24.65 -20.94 -25.60
C ALA A 171 23.67 -22.10 -25.58
N GLY A 172 23.54 -22.87 -26.67
CA GLY A 172 22.88 -24.19 -26.69
C GLY A 172 21.41 -24.29 -26.22
N GLY A 173 20.77 -23.19 -25.84
CA GLY A 173 19.48 -23.17 -25.15
C GLY A 173 18.30 -23.57 -26.04
N GLU A 174 18.35 -23.23 -27.34
CA GLU A 174 17.34 -23.72 -28.29
C GLU A 174 17.44 -25.24 -28.51
N ALA A 175 18.65 -25.81 -28.48
CA ALA A 175 18.86 -27.25 -28.60
C ALA A 175 18.50 -28.01 -27.30
N GLY A 176 18.68 -27.38 -26.13
CA GLY A 176 18.24 -27.90 -24.84
C GLY A 176 16.70 -27.89 -24.71
N LEU A 177 16.04 -26.80 -25.12
CA LEU A 177 14.58 -26.71 -25.17
C LEU A 177 13.97 -27.69 -26.19
N GLN A 178 14.63 -27.92 -27.33
CA GLN A 178 14.22 -28.95 -28.28
C GLN A 178 14.36 -30.39 -27.75
N LYS A 179 15.24 -30.63 -26.77
CA LYS A 179 15.39 -31.94 -26.14
C LYS A 179 14.39 -32.20 -25.01
N MET A 180 13.90 -31.15 -24.33
CA MET A 180 12.99 -31.27 -23.18
C MET A 180 11.51 -31.24 -23.56
N ALA A 181 11.14 -30.66 -24.70
CA ALA A 181 9.75 -30.62 -25.17
C ALA A 181 9.55 -31.67 -26.28
N HIS A 182 8.92 -32.80 -25.94
CA HIS A 182 8.59 -33.83 -26.92
C HIS A 182 7.36 -33.49 -27.77
N THR A 183 6.52 -32.57 -27.30
CA THR A 183 5.35 -32.06 -28.03
C THR A 183 5.31 -30.53 -28.08
N GLU A 184 4.64 -29.97 -29.09
CA GLU A 184 4.41 -28.51 -29.20
C GLU A 184 3.58 -27.99 -28.00
N SER A 185 2.76 -28.85 -27.40
CA SER A 185 2.02 -28.56 -26.15
C SER A 185 2.98 -28.32 -24.98
N ASP A 186 3.97 -29.19 -24.78
CA ASP A 186 4.98 -29.04 -23.72
C ASP A 186 5.80 -27.76 -23.91
N ARG A 187 6.08 -27.39 -25.16
CA ARG A 187 6.80 -26.17 -25.50
C ARG A 187 5.99 -24.93 -25.17
N GLN A 188 4.70 -24.92 -25.50
CA GLN A 188 3.80 -23.81 -25.14
C GLN A 188 3.64 -23.71 -23.62
N GLU A 189 3.57 -24.83 -22.90
CA GLU A 189 3.51 -24.84 -21.44
C GLU A 189 4.80 -24.33 -20.81
N LEU A 190 5.98 -24.75 -21.28
CA LEU A 190 7.27 -24.26 -20.79
C LEU A 190 7.48 -22.77 -21.08
N VAL A 191 7.08 -22.29 -22.25
CA VAL A 191 7.12 -20.85 -22.58
C VAL A 191 6.12 -20.10 -21.70
N ALA A 192 4.91 -20.61 -21.49
CA ALA A 192 3.93 -20.01 -20.60
C ALA A 192 4.44 -19.93 -19.15
N ARG A 193 5.06 -21.00 -18.62
CA ARG A 193 5.71 -21.01 -17.30
C ARG A 193 6.85 -20.01 -17.23
N ALA A 194 7.75 -19.99 -18.21
CA ALA A 194 8.83 -19.01 -18.26
C ALA A 194 8.30 -17.56 -18.30
N TYR A 195 7.22 -17.30 -19.05
CA TYR A 195 6.56 -15.99 -19.08
C TYR A 195 5.86 -15.63 -17.76
N LEU A 196 5.36 -16.62 -17.01
CA LEU A 196 4.78 -16.44 -15.68
C LEU A 196 5.86 -16.23 -14.60
N ASP A 197 7.02 -16.84 -14.76
CA ASP A 197 8.15 -16.76 -13.82
C ASP A 197 9.02 -15.51 -14.03
N THR A 198 9.08 -14.99 -15.26
CA THR A 198 9.90 -13.79 -15.58
C THR A 198 9.50 -12.54 -14.75
N PRO A 199 8.21 -12.23 -14.53
CA PRO A 199 7.79 -11.15 -13.63
C PRO A 199 8.15 -11.39 -12.16
N LEU A 200 8.10 -12.65 -11.69
CA LEU A 200 8.47 -13.01 -10.33
C LEU A 200 9.97 -12.83 -10.10
N LEU A 201 10.80 -13.37 -10.99
CA LEU A 201 12.24 -13.17 -10.99
C LEU A 201 12.62 -11.68 -11.06
N PHE A 202 11.88 -10.88 -11.83
CA PHE A 202 12.08 -9.44 -11.89
C PHE A 202 11.77 -8.75 -10.55
N ARG A 203 10.70 -9.16 -9.85
CA ARG A 203 10.33 -8.60 -8.53
C ARG A 203 11.35 -8.95 -7.45
N VAL A 204 11.86 -10.18 -7.45
CA VAL A 204 12.88 -10.62 -6.47
C VAL A 204 14.20 -9.89 -6.69
N ALA A 205 14.57 -9.63 -7.95
CA ALA A 205 15.85 -8.98 -8.28
C ALA A 205 15.83 -7.44 -8.22
N ASP A 206 14.67 -6.79 -8.19
CA ASP A 206 14.57 -5.33 -8.15
C ASP A 206 14.70 -4.80 -6.70
N PRO A 207 15.83 -4.15 -6.32
CA PRO A 207 15.97 -3.55 -4.98
C PRO A 207 14.93 -2.47 -4.71
N GLY A 208 14.38 -1.83 -5.76
CA GLY A 208 13.29 -0.89 -5.65
C GLY A 208 12.00 -1.53 -5.16
N TYR A 209 11.69 -2.76 -5.63
CA TYR A 209 10.52 -3.52 -5.19
C TYR A 209 10.63 -3.89 -3.70
N ARG A 210 11.76 -4.48 -3.29
CA ARG A 210 11.99 -4.85 -1.89
C ARG A 210 11.88 -3.67 -0.93
N ARG A 211 12.43 -2.51 -1.31
CA ARG A 211 12.31 -1.28 -0.53
C ARG A 211 10.85 -0.82 -0.41
N ARG A 212 10.09 -0.82 -1.51
CA ARG A 212 8.67 -0.42 -1.49
C ARG A 212 7.84 -1.35 -0.62
N TRP A 213 8.10 -2.66 -0.71
CA TRP A 213 7.44 -3.63 0.14
C TRP A 213 7.72 -3.38 1.62
N TRP A 214 8.99 -3.17 2.01
CA TRP A 214 9.33 -2.85 3.40
C TRP A 214 8.61 -1.60 3.90
N LEU A 215 8.54 -0.54 3.08
CA LEU A 215 7.83 0.69 3.44
C LEU A 215 6.32 0.44 3.64
N ASP A 216 5.71 -0.35 2.77
CA ASP A 216 4.29 -0.72 2.83
C ASP A 216 3.96 -1.60 4.04
N PHE A 217 4.80 -2.62 4.29
CA PHE A 217 4.72 -3.48 5.48
C PHE A 217 4.88 -2.69 6.77
N SER A 218 5.97 -1.90 6.88
CA SER A 218 6.23 -1.07 8.06
C SER A 218 5.13 -0.02 8.24
N GLY A 219 4.63 0.58 7.17
CA GLY A 219 3.49 1.50 7.21
C GLY A 219 2.26 0.83 7.82
N SER A 220 1.87 -0.33 7.30
CA SER A 220 0.73 -1.10 7.79
C SER A 220 0.88 -1.55 9.25
N LEU A 221 2.08 -1.97 9.64
CA LEU A 221 2.38 -2.35 11.02
C LEU A 221 2.26 -1.17 11.98
N VAL A 222 2.83 -0.02 11.63
CA VAL A 222 2.76 1.19 12.44
C VAL A 222 1.31 1.69 12.56
N LEU A 223 0.52 1.61 11.48
CA LEU A 223 -0.92 1.92 11.53
C LEU A 223 -1.67 1.00 12.49
N LEU A 224 -1.41 -0.32 12.45
CA LEU A 224 -2.04 -1.28 13.36
C LEU A 224 -1.67 -1.03 14.82
N LEU A 225 -0.40 -0.74 15.11
CA LEU A 225 0.03 -0.39 16.46
C LEU A 225 -0.64 0.90 16.94
N GLY A 226 -0.71 1.92 16.08
CA GLY A 226 -1.42 3.17 16.38
C GLY A 226 -2.90 2.93 16.67
N SER A 227 -3.58 2.11 15.88
CA SER A 227 -5.01 1.84 16.05
C SER A 227 -5.27 1.01 17.32
N ALA A 228 -4.40 0.05 17.64
CA ALA A 228 -4.48 -0.71 18.88
C ALA A 228 -4.31 0.19 20.12
N VAL A 229 -3.35 1.12 20.09
CA VAL A 229 -3.15 2.11 21.16
C VAL A 229 -4.35 3.06 21.26
N TYR A 230 -4.92 3.49 20.13
CA TYR A 230 -6.12 4.34 20.13
C TYR A 230 -7.32 3.66 20.81
N ASN A 231 -7.49 2.35 20.61
CA ASN A 231 -8.55 1.58 21.26
C ASN A 231 -8.44 1.59 22.80
N ILE A 232 -7.25 1.79 23.38
CA ILE A 232 -7.09 1.96 24.83
C ILE A 232 -7.82 3.23 25.30
N SER A 233 -7.62 4.35 24.60
CA SER A 233 -8.31 5.62 24.89
C SER A 233 -9.82 5.48 24.75
N CYS A 234 -10.31 4.96 23.62
CA CYS A 234 -11.74 4.75 23.40
C CYS A 234 -12.37 3.81 24.43
N GLY A 235 -11.69 2.70 24.76
CA GLY A 235 -12.16 1.75 25.76
C GLY A 235 -12.24 2.38 27.15
N MET A 236 -11.30 3.24 27.51
CA MET A 236 -11.31 3.96 28.78
C MET A 236 -12.45 4.98 28.86
N GLU A 237 -12.73 5.69 27.75
CA GLU A 237 -13.93 6.54 27.65
C GLU A 237 -15.23 5.73 27.73
N CYS A 238 -15.30 4.52 27.13
CA CYS A 238 -16.43 3.60 27.30
C CYS A 238 -16.62 3.21 28.77
N VAL A 239 -15.54 2.86 29.47
CA VAL A 239 -15.60 2.48 30.89
C VAL A 239 -16.13 3.62 31.74
N LYS A 240 -15.70 4.87 31.49
CA LYS A 240 -16.24 6.05 32.16
C LYS A 240 -17.73 6.22 31.88
N ALA A 241 -18.13 6.14 30.62
CA ALA A 241 -19.52 6.31 30.21
C ALA A 241 -20.45 5.26 30.83
N VAL A 242 -20.00 4.01 30.98
CA VAL A 242 -20.81 2.92 31.55
C VAL A 242 -20.87 2.99 33.08
N ARG A 243 -19.77 3.37 33.75
CA ARG A 243 -19.71 3.34 35.22
C ARG A 243 -20.35 4.55 35.91
N GLY A 244 -20.75 5.58 35.16
CA GLY A 244 -21.66 6.64 35.61
C GLY A 244 -21.11 7.64 36.64
N ASP A 245 -20.26 7.21 37.57
CA ASP A 245 -19.69 8.04 38.66
C ASP A 245 -18.35 7.44 39.12
N LEU A 246 -17.39 7.26 38.21
CA LEU A 246 -16.03 6.98 38.67
C LEU A 246 -15.51 8.26 39.35
N PRO A 247 -14.90 8.18 40.55
CA PRO A 247 -14.33 9.34 41.23
C PRO A 247 -13.40 10.03 40.25
N ASP A 248 -13.56 11.35 40.06
CA ASP A 248 -12.86 12.18 39.08
C ASP A 248 -11.48 11.59 38.82
N TRP A 249 -11.35 10.90 37.69
CA TRP A 249 -10.08 10.31 37.32
C TRP A 249 -9.09 11.47 37.33
N GLY A 250 -8.13 11.40 38.26
CA GLY A 250 -7.16 12.46 38.46
C GLY A 250 -6.56 12.84 37.12
N MET A 251 -6.10 14.08 37.00
CA MET A 251 -5.51 14.61 35.78
C MET A 251 -4.48 13.65 35.17
N ASP A 252 -3.72 12.95 36.02
CA ASP A 252 -2.75 11.93 35.63
C ASP A 252 -3.38 10.73 34.89
N VAL A 253 -4.52 10.21 35.37
CA VAL A 253 -5.19 9.07 34.74
C VAL A 253 -5.73 9.48 33.37
N ASN A 254 -6.34 10.66 33.26
CA ASN A 254 -6.81 11.18 31.96
C ASN A 254 -5.65 11.40 31.00
N LEU A 255 -4.55 11.98 31.47
CA LEU A 255 -3.36 12.19 30.67
C LEU A 255 -2.80 10.86 30.12
N TRP A 256 -2.60 9.86 30.98
CA TRP A 256 -1.92 8.61 30.60
C TRP A 256 -2.80 7.60 29.86
N PHE A 257 -4.12 7.60 30.11
CA PHE A 257 -5.02 6.58 29.53
C PHE A 257 -5.94 7.09 28.43
N VAL A 258 -6.06 8.40 28.26
CA VAL A 258 -6.88 9.00 27.19
C VAL A 258 -5.99 9.82 26.26
N THR A 259 -5.31 10.82 26.81
CA THR A 259 -4.60 11.80 25.97
C THR A 259 -3.32 11.26 25.34
N MET A 260 -2.43 10.64 26.13
CA MET A 260 -1.18 10.08 25.61
C MET A 260 -1.41 8.96 24.58
N PRO A 261 -2.36 8.03 24.78
CA PRO A 261 -2.70 7.06 23.73
C PRO A 261 -3.19 7.73 22.44
N ASN A 262 -3.99 8.81 22.52
CA ASN A 262 -4.41 9.55 21.31
C ASN A 262 -3.23 10.19 20.58
N VAL A 263 -2.29 10.81 21.33
CA VAL A 263 -1.08 11.43 20.79
C VAL A 263 -0.15 10.41 20.15
N ILE A 264 0.10 9.28 20.82
CA ILE A 264 0.92 8.18 20.32
C ILE A 264 0.26 7.58 19.07
N ALA A 265 -1.04 7.29 19.13
CA ALA A 265 -1.80 6.79 17.98
C ALA A 265 -1.73 7.74 16.80
N GLY A 266 -1.94 9.04 17.01
CA GLY A 266 -1.84 10.05 15.94
C GLY A 266 -0.45 10.09 15.32
N SER A 267 0.60 9.97 16.14
CA SER A 267 1.98 9.94 15.65
C SER A 267 2.25 8.69 14.81
N CYS A 268 1.74 7.53 15.24
CA CYS A 268 1.74 6.32 14.45
C CYS A 268 0.93 6.47 13.15
N PHE A 269 -0.22 7.12 13.17
CA PHE A 269 -1.01 7.34 11.96
C PHE A 269 -0.27 8.21 10.94
N VAL A 270 0.36 9.30 11.38
CA VAL A 270 1.18 10.15 10.52
C VAL A 270 2.38 9.39 9.96
N GLY A 271 3.12 8.69 10.83
CA GLY A 271 4.30 7.92 10.42
C GLY A 271 3.96 6.77 9.47
N GLY A 272 2.92 6.00 9.79
CA GLY A 272 2.42 4.91 8.97
C GLY A 272 1.91 5.38 7.60
N SER A 273 1.10 6.44 7.58
CA SER A 273 0.62 7.05 6.33
C SER A 273 1.75 7.67 5.50
N TRP A 274 2.80 8.21 6.14
CA TRP A 274 3.97 8.71 5.43
C TRP A 274 4.80 7.59 4.80
N LEU A 275 5.04 6.49 5.53
CA LEU A 275 5.70 5.31 4.98
C LEU A 275 4.92 4.74 3.79
N TYR A 276 3.59 4.69 3.92
CA TYR A 276 2.69 4.30 2.85
C TYR A 276 2.78 5.22 1.62
N TYR A 277 2.79 6.54 1.84
CA TYR A 277 3.02 7.53 0.79
C TYR A 277 4.37 7.34 0.10
N ALA A 278 5.42 7.05 0.88
CA ALA A 278 6.75 6.80 0.35
C ALA A 278 6.81 5.50 -0.49
N ALA A 279 6.07 4.47 -0.09
CA ALA A 279 5.91 3.24 -0.87
C ALA A 279 5.23 3.50 -2.22
N CYS A 280 4.14 4.29 -2.23
CA CYS A 280 3.39 4.64 -3.44
C CYS A 280 4.20 5.47 -4.43
N THR A 281 4.96 6.44 -3.93
CA THR A 281 5.67 7.40 -4.78
C THR A 281 7.09 6.97 -5.12
N GLY A 282 7.65 6.03 -4.35
CA GLY A 282 9.06 5.63 -4.44
C GLY A 282 10.03 6.67 -3.87
N THR A 283 9.54 7.69 -3.16
CA THR A 283 10.35 8.78 -2.58
C THR A 283 9.90 9.10 -1.15
N ALA A 284 10.80 9.67 -0.35
CA ALA A 284 10.46 10.21 0.96
C ALA A 284 9.85 11.63 0.88
N SER A 285 9.93 12.28 -0.29
CA SER A 285 9.56 13.69 -0.48
C SER A 285 8.05 13.88 -0.65
N LEU A 286 7.46 14.68 0.23
CA LEU A 286 6.06 15.14 0.14
C LEU A 286 5.82 16.12 -1.02
N LEU A 287 6.88 16.65 -1.63
CA LEU A 287 6.77 17.63 -2.72
C LEU A 287 6.52 17.00 -4.09
N ILE A 288 6.53 15.67 -4.20
CA ILE A 288 6.22 15.00 -5.46
C ILE A 288 4.73 15.11 -5.77
N TRP A 289 4.42 15.89 -6.80
CA TRP A 289 3.06 16.12 -7.28
C TRP A 289 2.71 15.12 -8.40
N ARG A 290 1.77 14.20 -8.14
CA ARG A 290 1.26 13.22 -9.14
C ARG A 290 -0.27 13.20 -9.15
N PRO A 291 -0.94 14.31 -9.53
CA PRO A 291 -2.38 14.48 -9.41
C PRO A 291 -3.20 13.54 -10.31
N TYR A 292 -2.56 12.90 -11.29
CA TYR A 292 -3.23 11.95 -12.21
C TYR A 292 -3.26 10.51 -11.67
N SER A 293 -2.59 10.22 -10.56
CA SER A 293 -2.57 8.90 -9.94
C SER A 293 -3.56 8.84 -8.78
N THR A 294 -4.56 7.95 -8.88
CA THR A 294 -5.50 7.70 -7.77
C THR A 294 -4.77 7.21 -6.52
N THR A 295 -3.77 6.34 -6.70
CA THR A 295 -2.92 5.83 -5.61
C THR A 295 -2.20 6.96 -4.87
N TRP A 296 -1.70 7.97 -5.60
CA TRP A 296 -1.10 9.16 -5.00
C TRP A 296 -2.10 9.94 -4.14
N TRP A 297 -3.32 10.18 -4.65
CA TRP A 297 -4.37 10.85 -3.88
C TRP A 297 -4.77 10.09 -2.63
N ILE A 298 -4.95 8.77 -2.72
CA ILE A 298 -5.28 7.96 -1.55
C ILE A 298 -4.19 8.12 -0.48
N ALA A 299 -2.93 7.98 -0.85
CA ALA A 299 -1.83 8.09 0.09
C ALA A 299 -1.67 9.51 0.66
N ALA A 300 -1.81 10.54 -0.17
CA ALA A 300 -1.74 11.93 0.26
C ALA A 300 -2.89 12.29 1.21
N LEU A 301 -4.12 11.90 0.88
CA LEU A 301 -5.29 12.15 1.73
C LEU A 301 -5.18 11.38 3.04
N ASN A 302 -4.71 10.13 3.03
CA ASN A 302 -4.43 9.40 4.28
C ASN A 302 -3.41 10.14 5.14
N PHE A 303 -2.31 10.61 4.57
CA PHE A 303 -1.31 11.40 5.30
C PHE A 303 -1.90 12.68 5.90
N TRP A 304 -2.63 13.47 5.10
CA TRP A 304 -3.22 14.73 5.56
C TRP A 304 -4.34 14.52 6.58
N GLY A 305 -5.17 13.49 6.43
CA GLY A 305 -6.18 13.10 7.41
C GLY A 305 -5.55 12.68 8.74
N SER A 306 -4.44 11.93 8.70
CA SER A 306 -3.69 11.53 9.90
C SER A 306 -3.05 12.73 10.58
N ALA A 307 -2.48 13.66 9.79
CA ALA A 307 -1.87 14.88 10.31
C ALA A 307 -2.91 15.80 10.98
N ALA A 308 -4.09 15.93 10.37
CA ALA A 308 -5.20 16.66 10.97
C ALA A 308 -5.61 16.03 12.31
N TYR A 309 -5.86 14.71 12.33
CA TYR A 309 -6.16 13.97 13.56
C TYR A 309 -5.08 14.17 14.65
N TRP A 310 -3.80 14.10 14.27
CA TRP A 310 -2.67 14.31 15.17
C TRP A 310 -2.68 15.71 15.79
N VAL A 311 -2.94 16.75 14.99
CA VAL A 311 -3.13 18.12 15.53
C VAL A 311 -4.26 18.15 16.55
N GLY A 312 -5.38 17.47 16.28
CA GLY A 312 -6.48 17.34 17.25
C GLY A 312 -6.06 16.70 18.56
N ALA A 313 -5.33 15.59 18.49
CA ALA A 313 -4.80 14.88 19.66
C ALA A 313 -3.81 15.72 20.48
N PHE A 314 -3.03 16.61 19.86
CA PHE A 314 -2.16 17.55 20.57
C PHE A 314 -2.91 18.74 21.18
N CYS A 315 -4.08 19.09 20.62
CA CYS A 315 -4.93 20.16 21.13
C CYS A 315 -5.81 19.74 22.32
N GLN A 316 -5.73 18.50 22.79
CA GLN A 316 -6.49 18.07 23.97
C GLN A 316 -6.07 18.84 25.22
N LYS A 317 -7.06 19.21 26.05
CA LYS A 317 -6.88 20.07 27.24
C LYS A 317 -5.69 19.69 28.13
N PRO A 318 -5.43 18.41 28.48
CA PRO A 318 -4.31 18.07 29.36
C PRO A 318 -2.93 18.40 28.77
N VAL A 319 -2.79 18.41 27.44
CA VAL A 319 -1.54 18.81 26.77
C VAL A 319 -1.41 20.33 26.74
N LEU A 320 -2.49 21.05 26.45
CA LEU A 320 -2.48 22.51 26.36
C LEU A 320 -2.39 23.21 27.73
N GLN A 321 -2.69 22.54 28.84
CA GLN A 321 -2.41 23.06 30.18
C GLN A 321 -0.92 23.35 30.41
N PHE A 322 -0.02 22.67 29.69
CA PHE A 322 1.41 22.97 29.70
C PHE A 322 1.81 24.18 28.82
N ALA A 323 0.88 24.70 27.99
CA ALA A 323 1.09 25.85 27.10
C ALA A 323 -0.16 26.77 26.99
N PRO A 324 -0.59 27.41 28.10
CA PRO A 324 -1.90 28.08 28.22
C PRO A 324 -2.10 29.32 27.33
N HIS A 325 -1.06 29.76 26.61
CA HIS A 325 -1.10 30.96 25.77
C HIS A 325 -1.51 30.68 24.31
N ILE A 326 -1.62 29.39 23.93
CA ILE A 326 -1.88 28.97 22.55
C ILE A 326 -3.35 28.55 22.41
N LEU A 327 -4.20 29.55 22.09
CA LEU A 327 -5.51 29.45 21.43
C LEU A 327 -6.65 28.64 22.10
N VAL A 328 -7.87 29.03 21.73
CA VAL A 328 -9.17 28.48 22.12
C VAL A 328 -9.25 26.98 21.75
N ALA A 329 -8.82 26.12 22.67
CA ALA A 329 -8.45 24.71 22.48
C ALA A 329 -9.50 23.79 21.82
N ASN A 330 -10.79 23.98 22.10
CA ASN A 330 -11.79 22.94 21.77
C ASN A 330 -12.13 22.85 20.28
N TRP A 331 -12.11 23.96 19.54
CA TRP A 331 -12.54 23.92 18.13
C TRP A 331 -11.48 23.27 17.23
N ALA A 332 -10.20 23.45 17.54
CA ALA A 332 -9.12 22.84 16.76
C ALA A 332 -9.12 21.32 16.94
N GLU A 333 -9.32 20.84 18.17
CA GLU A 333 -9.51 19.43 18.48
C GLU A 333 -10.70 18.84 17.69
N ILE A 334 -11.88 19.41 17.87
CA ILE A 334 -13.12 18.83 17.32
C ILE A 334 -13.22 19.03 15.81
N PHE A 335 -13.01 20.26 15.31
CA PHE A 335 -13.26 20.59 13.91
C PHE A 335 -12.09 20.21 12.99
N VAL A 336 -10.86 20.60 13.34
CA VAL A 336 -9.68 20.31 12.51
C VAL A 336 -9.24 18.87 12.72
N GLY A 337 -9.13 18.46 13.97
CA GLY A 337 -8.69 17.12 14.36
C GLY A 337 -9.64 16.03 13.90
N TYR A 338 -10.76 15.93 14.59
CA TYR A 338 -11.67 14.80 14.45
C TYR A 338 -12.56 14.92 13.21
N PHE A 339 -13.22 16.06 13.01
CA PHE A 339 -14.17 16.19 11.90
C PHE A 339 -13.47 16.24 10.53
N LEU A 340 -12.58 17.21 10.32
CA LEU A 340 -11.91 17.39 9.03
C LEU A 340 -10.97 16.22 8.71
N GLY A 341 -10.19 15.76 9.71
CA GLY A 341 -9.32 14.59 9.53
C GLY A 341 -10.08 13.36 9.06
N SER A 342 -11.23 13.05 9.68
CA SER A 342 -12.04 11.90 9.31
C SER A 342 -12.78 12.08 7.98
N LEU A 343 -13.17 13.29 7.61
CA LEU A 343 -13.73 13.57 6.29
C LEU A 343 -12.70 13.36 5.18
N VAL A 344 -11.45 13.78 5.40
CA VAL A 344 -10.35 13.53 4.46
C VAL A 344 -10.07 12.02 4.33
N MET A 345 -10.01 11.30 5.45
CA MET A 345 -9.87 9.84 5.46
C MET A 345 -11.05 9.11 4.78
N LEU A 346 -12.26 9.65 4.94
CA LEU A 346 -13.45 9.12 4.30
C LEU A 346 -13.32 9.19 2.78
N VAL A 347 -12.87 10.32 2.24
CA VAL A 347 -12.62 10.49 0.81
C VAL A 347 -11.52 9.52 0.33
N ALA A 348 -10.42 9.40 1.08
CA ALA A 348 -9.34 8.46 0.75
C ALA A 348 -9.86 7.01 0.66
N SER A 349 -10.69 6.61 1.62
CA SER A 349 -11.26 5.26 1.70
C SER A 349 -12.24 4.97 0.55
N HIS A 350 -13.03 5.96 0.11
CA HIS A 350 -13.87 5.82 -1.07
C HIS A 350 -13.03 5.66 -2.35
N LEU A 351 -11.94 6.42 -2.48
CA LEU A 351 -11.03 6.29 -3.62
C LEU A 351 -10.38 4.90 -3.67
N MET A 352 -10.10 4.28 -2.53
CA MET A 352 -9.62 2.89 -2.46
C MET A 352 -10.62 1.91 -3.10
N VAL A 353 -11.91 2.00 -2.76
CA VAL A 353 -12.94 1.13 -3.36
C VAL A 353 -13.06 1.39 -4.87
N MET A 354 -13.05 2.64 -5.31
CA MET A 354 -13.09 2.97 -6.74
C MET A 354 -11.87 2.42 -7.50
N ARG A 355 -10.71 2.40 -6.85
CA ARG A 355 -9.48 1.83 -7.41
C ARG A 355 -9.60 0.33 -7.57
N ILE A 356 -10.03 -0.39 -6.54
CA ILE A 356 -10.28 -1.84 -6.59
C ILE A 356 -11.29 -2.17 -7.69
N ALA A 357 -12.39 -1.40 -7.78
CA ALA A 357 -13.41 -1.58 -8.82
C ALA A 357 -12.84 -1.41 -10.24
N SER A 358 -11.93 -0.46 -10.41
CA SER A 358 -11.29 -0.18 -11.71
C SER A 358 -10.33 -1.29 -12.10
N ASP A 359 -9.59 -1.85 -11.14
CA ASP A 359 -8.61 -2.90 -11.39
C ASP A 359 -9.29 -4.25 -11.69
N LEU A 360 -10.39 -4.58 -11.00
CA LEU A 360 -11.22 -5.75 -11.35
C LEU A 360 -11.81 -5.63 -12.76
N ALA A 361 -12.33 -4.45 -13.11
CA ALA A 361 -12.88 -4.23 -14.45
C ALA A 361 -11.80 -4.28 -15.55
N ALA A 362 -10.54 -3.97 -15.22
CA ALA A 362 -9.42 -4.09 -16.14
C ALA A 362 -9.05 -5.57 -16.36
N GLU A 363 -9.07 -6.39 -15.31
CA GLU A 363 -8.83 -7.84 -15.42
C GLU A 363 -9.89 -8.52 -16.28
N ASP A 364 -11.16 -8.23 -16.03
CA ASP A 364 -12.28 -8.76 -16.82
C ASP A 364 -12.13 -8.43 -18.32
N ALA A 365 -11.56 -7.27 -18.65
CA ALA A 365 -11.34 -6.85 -20.02
C ALA A 365 -10.12 -7.53 -20.68
N THR A 366 -9.18 -8.03 -19.89
CA THR A 366 -7.99 -8.75 -20.39
C THR A 366 -8.15 -10.25 -20.44
N MET A 367 -9.14 -10.81 -19.74
CA MET A 367 -9.43 -12.24 -19.83
C MET A 367 -9.88 -12.55 -21.26
N PRO A 368 -9.18 -13.43 -21.99
CA PRO A 368 -9.58 -13.82 -23.34
C PRO A 368 -10.99 -14.39 -23.24
N VAL A 369 -11.92 -13.80 -23.99
CA VAL A 369 -13.26 -14.38 -24.15
C VAL A 369 -13.03 -15.81 -24.61
N PRO A 370 -13.49 -16.84 -23.89
CA PRO A 370 -13.38 -18.21 -24.34
C PRO A 370 -13.92 -18.21 -25.76
N GLN A 371 -13.07 -18.52 -26.74
CA GLN A 371 -13.57 -18.84 -28.07
C GLN A 371 -14.39 -20.10 -27.83
N LEU A 372 -15.70 -19.91 -27.63
CA LEU A 372 -16.65 -20.98 -27.73
C LEU A 372 -16.43 -21.49 -29.14
N ASP A 373 -15.77 -22.64 -29.26
CA ASP A 373 -15.62 -23.33 -30.52
C ASP A 373 -17.03 -23.60 -31.04
N VAL A 374 -17.53 -22.68 -31.88
CA VAL A 374 -18.73 -22.89 -32.69
C VAL A 374 -18.33 -23.79 -33.87
N GLU A 375 -17.62 -24.88 -33.58
CA GLU A 375 -17.35 -25.97 -34.50
C GLU A 375 -18.29 -27.12 -34.13
N GLY A 376 -19.52 -27.07 -34.64
CA GLY A 376 -20.45 -28.18 -34.41
C GLY A 376 -21.84 -28.09 -35.05
N GLY A 377 -22.14 -27.03 -35.80
CA GLY A 377 -23.51 -26.76 -36.27
C GLY A 377 -23.75 -26.83 -37.78
N ALA A 378 -22.81 -27.33 -38.59
CA ALA A 378 -22.94 -27.33 -40.06
C ALA A 378 -22.75 -28.71 -40.72
N ALA A 379 -23.05 -29.80 -40.01
CA ALA A 379 -23.16 -31.13 -40.60
C ALA A 379 -24.61 -31.63 -40.49
N GLY A 380 -25.42 -31.40 -41.54
CA GLY A 380 -26.73 -32.04 -41.67
C GLY A 380 -27.85 -31.20 -42.26
N ARG A 381 -27.73 -30.80 -43.53
CA ARG A 381 -28.86 -30.62 -44.45
C ARG A 381 -28.42 -30.98 -45.87
N ASP A 382 -28.48 -32.28 -46.15
CA ASP A 382 -28.69 -32.83 -47.48
C ASP A 382 -29.96 -33.70 -47.43
#